data_AF-A0A2G9NHV9-F1
#
_entry.id   AF-A0A2G9NHV9-F1
#
_cell.length_a   1.000
_cell.length_b   1.000
_cell.length_c   1.000
_cell.angle_alpha   90.00
_cell.angle_beta   90.00
_cell.angle_gamma   90.00
#
_symmetry.space_group_name_H-M   'P 1'
#
loop_
_entity.id
_entity.type
_entity.pdbx_description
1 polymer ?
#
loop_
_entity_poly.entity_id
_entity_poly.type
_entity_poly.pdbx_seq_one_letter_code
_entity_poly.pdbx_strand_id
1 'polypeptide(L)'
;METLETLSRFIERFKQKEGEELRYVFVGGTAVRLHQEKDNFVSDHKRNITDFDIISFSGKRYPVHTFDPDDVQGLVYIQKEDLLSFVASTGINGRDIYFMNGDFISASKLCMIDHPREKDYDDVLYLRSNNHIIPSRLKYLFETAPRLTKKSDLVMGTFNYLMDNDPVKIKLFQGFSSLVNLLDDFENPEVVRELLYEYALRDRDKTGHGVNSVLYDTHAVIKEVNEMSEEQKAIVLDSLLSLAENNTYVDYDQIVHQDLVPKVRYSRSIDEKFKIIDNLVLAQLDAA
;
A
#
# COMPACT_ATOMS: atom_id res chain seq x y z
N MET A 1 23.24 -10.20 2.44
CA MET A 1 22.03 -11.03 2.31
C MET A 1 22.05 -11.99 3.47
N GLU A 2 21.00 -11.96 4.27
CA GLU A 2 20.83 -12.79 5.46
C GLU A 2 20.30 -14.18 5.10
N THR A 3 20.45 -15.15 6.01
CA THR A 3 19.98 -16.53 5.83
C THR A 3 19.26 -17.03 7.08
N LEU A 4 18.69 -18.25 7.02
CA LEU A 4 18.11 -18.88 8.22
C LEU A 4 19.19 -19.19 9.27
N GLU A 5 20.44 -19.46 8.85
CA GLU A 5 21.56 -19.62 9.77
C GLU A 5 21.93 -18.31 10.47
N THR A 6 21.99 -17.18 9.75
CA THR A 6 22.29 -15.89 10.38
C THR A 6 21.16 -15.43 11.29
N LEU A 7 19.90 -15.71 10.92
CA LEU A 7 18.72 -15.49 11.76
C LEU A 7 18.81 -16.32 13.05
N SER A 8 19.19 -17.59 12.94
CA SER A 8 19.39 -18.46 14.12
C SER A 8 20.45 -17.90 15.08
N ARG A 9 21.60 -17.44 14.56
CA ARG A 9 22.65 -16.81 15.36
C ARG A 9 22.20 -15.50 16.01
N PHE A 10 21.38 -14.71 15.30
CA PHE A 10 20.81 -13.48 15.85
C PHE A 10 19.93 -13.77 17.06
N ILE A 11 19.04 -14.77 16.96
CA ILE A 11 18.15 -15.16 18.06
C ILE A 11 18.93 -15.75 19.26
N GLU A 12 20.00 -16.52 19.02
CA GLU A 12 20.87 -17.02 20.10
C GLU A 12 21.49 -15.91 20.92
N ARG A 13 21.99 -14.89 20.23
CA ARG A 13 22.62 -13.72 20.85
C ARG A 13 21.58 -12.80 21.50
N PHE A 14 20.41 -12.69 20.88
CA PHE A 14 19.33 -11.80 21.29
C PHE A 14 18.03 -12.60 21.36
N LYS A 15 17.73 -13.17 22.54
CA LYS A 15 16.53 -14.00 22.72
C LYS A 15 15.24 -13.18 22.49
N GLN A 16 14.31 -13.75 21.71
CA GLN A 16 12.98 -13.16 21.50
C GLN A 16 12.12 -13.17 22.76
N LYS A 17 12.34 -14.12 23.66
CA LYS A 17 11.64 -14.23 24.95
C LYS A 17 12.60 -14.23 26.14
N GLU A 18 12.15 -13.65 27.25
CA GLU A 18 12.73 -13.81 28.59
C GLU A 18 11.63 -14.21 29.57
N GLY A 19 11.65 -15.47 30.02
CA GLY A 19 10.47 -16.06 30.65
C GLY A 19 9.30 -16.04 29.67
N GLU A 20 8.16 -15.49 30.10
CA GLU A 20 6.97 -15.34 29.25
C GLU A 20 6.96 -14.05 28.43
N GLU A 21 7.84 -13.10 28.74
CA GLU A 21 7.85 -11.77 28.11
C GLU A 21 8.48 -11.83 26.72
N LEU A 22 7.72 -11.37 25.71
CA LEU A 22 8.16 -11.23 24.33
C LEU A 22 8.88 -9.88 24.14
N ARG A 23 10.16 -9.93 23.76
CA ARG A 23 11.05 -8.76 23.64
C ARG A 23 11.00 -8.10 22.26
N TYR A 24 10.91 -8.92 21.20
CA TYR A 24 10.80 -8.46 19.82
C TYR A 24 10.25 -9.56 18.89
N VAL A 25 9.76 -9.15 17.72
CA VAL A 25 9.29 -10.04 16.64
C VAL A 25 9.82 -9.57 15.29
N PHE A 26 10.02 -10.50 14.36
CA PHE A 26 10.40 -10.16 12.99
C PHE A 26 9.23 -9.61 12.18
N VAL A 27 9.51 -8.67 11.28
CA VAL A 27 8.55 -8.06 10.34
C VAL A 27 9.08 -8.04 8.92
N GLY A 28 8.34 -7.41 8.00
CA GLY A 28 8.76 -7.21 6.61
C GLY A 28 8.98 -8.52 5.85
N GLY A 29 9.99 -8.53 4.97
CA GLY A 29 10.31 -9.71 4.15
C GLY A 29 10.78 -10.91 4.98
N THR A 30 11.37 -10.68 6.16
CA THR A 30 11.77 -11.77 7.07
C THR A 30 10.55 -12.50 7.61
N ALA A 31 9.50 -11.79 8.01
CA ALA A 31 8.25 -12.41 8.47
C ALA A 31 7.57 -13.24 7.37
N VAL A 32 7.53 -12.74 6.12
CA VAL A 32 7.01 -13.50 4.97
C VAL A 32 7.81 -14.78 4.78
N ARG A 33 9.14 -14.69 4.87
CA ARG A 33 10.00 -15.87 4.76
C ARG A 33 9.75 -16.89 5.88
N LEU A 34 9.41 -16.44 7.09
CA LEU A 34 9.07 -17.32 8.22
C LEU A 34 7.68 -17.98 8.06
N HIS A 35 6.70 -17.30 7.44
CA HIS A 35 5.46 -17.96 6.99
C HIS A 35 5.74 -19.07 5.97
N GLN A 36 6.61 -18.81 5.00
CA GLN A 36 7.03 -19.84 4.04
C GLN A 36 7.70 -21.05 4.71
N GLU A 37 8.50 -20.84 5.75
CA GLU A 37 9.06 -21.95 6.52
C GLU A 37 8.01 -22.69 7.35
N LYS A 38 7.04 -21.96 7.94
CA LYS A 38 5.91 -22.56 8.65
C LYS A 38 5.08 -23.50 7.77
N ASP A 39 4.91 -23.14 6.50
CA ASP A 39 4.16 -23.94 5.54
C ASP A 39 4.98 -25.09 4.92
N ASN A 40 6.25 -25.22 5.27
CA ASN A 40 7.22 -26.05 4.53
C ASN A 40 7.19 -25.75 3.02
N PHE A 41 7.07 -24.47 2.66
CA PHE A 41 6.97 -24.03 1.28
C PHE A 41 8.20 -24.50 0.49
N VAL A 42 8.01 -25.20 -0.62
CA VAL A 42 9.09 -25.65 -1.51
C VAL A 42 8.86 -25.04 -2.89
N SER A 43 9.62 -24.00 -3.21
CA SER A 43 9.59 -23.30 -4.49
C SER A 43 10.89 -22.52 -4.67
N ASP A 44 11.30 -22.29 -5.92
CA ASP A 44 12.40 -21.38 -6.27
C ASP A 44 12.07 -19.91 -5.96
N HIS A 45 10.79 -19.61 -5.69
CA HIS A 45 10.29 -18.27 -5.35
C HIS A 45 10.29 -18.01 -3.83
N LYS A 46 11.16 -18.68 -3.08
CA LYS A 46 11.35 -18.38 -1.64
C LYS A 46 11.84 -16.95 -1.48
N ARG A 47 11.27 -16.24 -0.50
CA ARG A 47 11.63 -14.85 -0.23
C ARG A 47 13.05 -14.77 0.33
N ASN A 48 13.97 -14.18 -0.43
CA ASN A 48 15.34 -13.95 0.07
C ASN A 48 15.34 -13.01 1.28
N ILE A 49 16.09 -13.33 2.33
CA ILE A 49 16.20 -12.43 3.48
C ILE A 49 17.26 -11.38 3.16
N THR A 50 16.83 -10.15 2.86
CA THR A 50 17.74 -9.05 2.52
C THR A 50 18.44 -8.50 3.76
N ASP A 51 17.68 -8.41 4.84
CA ASP A 51 17.93 -7.73 6.10
C ASP A 51 16.93 -8.24 7.15
N PHE A 52 17.21 -7.96 8.42
CA PHE A 52 16.28 -8.20 9.52
C PHE A 52 15.60 -6.89 9.91
N ASP A 53 14.28 -6.90 9.87
CA ASP A 53 13.41 -5.88 10.43
C ASP A 53 12.69 -6.46 11.65
N ILE A 54 12.62 -5.71 12.75
CA ILE A 54 11.94 -6.16 13.96
C ILE A 54 11.06 -5.05 14.57
N ILE A 55 10.00 -5.46 15.26
CA ILE A 55 9.30 -4.61 16.24
C ILE A 55 9.81 -4.98 17.63
N SER A 56 10.29 -3.99 18.39
CA SER A 56 10.83 -4.17 19.75
C SER A 56 9.80 -3.79 20.81
N PHE A 57 9.21 -4.79 21.47
CA PHE A 57 8.30 -4.57 22.60
C PHE A 57 9.04 -4.15 23.88
N SER A 58 10.32 -4.48 23.98
CA SER A 58 11.16 -4.16 25.14
C SER A 58 11.70 -2.72 25.16
N GLY A 59 11.50 -1.93 24.10
CA GLY A 59 12.13 -0.60 23.93
C GLY A 59 13.65 -0.65 23.71
N LYS A 60 14.24 -1.85 23.69
CA LYS A 60 15.66 -2.05 23.40
C LYS A 60 15.93 -1.87 21.90
N ARG A 61 17.03 -1.19 21.56
CA ARG A 61 17.57 -1.18 20.20
C ARG A 61 18.43 -2.42 19.93
N TYR A 62 18.21 -3.05 18.79
CA TYR A 62 18.97 -4.19 18.32
C TYR A 62 19.88 -3.76 17.15
N PRO A 63 20.94 -4.51 16.81
CA PRO A 63 21.85 -4.15 15.72
C PRO A 63 21.27 -4.48 14.33
N VAL A 64 19.99 -4.17 14.14
CA VAL A 64 19.17 -4.39 12.95
C VAL A 64 18.12 -3.27 12.89
N HIS A 65 17.40 -3.16 11.79
CA HIS A 65 16.34 -2.16 11.71
C HIS A 65 15.24 -2.49 12.72
N THR A 66 14.99 -1.55 13.63
CA THR A 66 14.16 -1.74 14.82
C THR A 66 13.10 -0.66 14.86
N PHE A 67 11.84 -1.07 14.84
CA PHE A 67 10.68 -0.22 15.03
C PHE A 67 10.20 -0.33 16.48
N ASP A 68 9.85 0.80 17.07
CA ASP A 68 9.03 0.85 18.28
C ASP A 68 7.55 0.58 17.91
N PRO A 69 6.74 -0.06 18.77
CA PRO A 69 5.29 -0.09 18.61
C PRO A 69 4.66 1.29 18.32
N ASP A 70 5.22 2.37 18.85
CA ASP A 70 4.76 3.73 18.54
C ASP A 70 5.08 4.15 17.09
N ASP A 71 6.18 3.67 16.50
CA ASP A 71 6.50 3.91 15.08
C ASP A 71 5.48 3.24 14.14
N VAL A 72 4.88 2.12 14.58
CA VAL A 72 3.84 1.40 13.83
C VAL A 72 2.56 2.24 13.69
N GLN A 73 2.33 3.21 14.59
CA GLN A 73 1.15 4.09 14.53
C GLN A 73 1.11 4.96 13.26
N GLY A 74 2.27 5.22 12.64
CA GLY A 74 2.34 5.89 11.34
C GLY A 74 1.78 5.06 10.17
N LEU A 75 1.63 3.75 10.37
CA LEU A 75 1.10 2.78 9.40
C LEU A 75 -0.35 2.39 9.72
N VAL A 76 -0.58 1.97 10.96
CA VAL A 76 -1.87 1.54 11.50
C VAL A 76 -1.96 1.96 12.97
N TYR A 77 -3.05 2.63 13.36
CA TYR A 77 -3.21 3.01 14.77
C TYR A 77 -3.63 1.81 15.61
N ILE A 78 -2.67 1.16 16.25
CA ILE A 78 -2.90 -0.02 17.09
C ILE A 78 -2.16 0.14 18.42
N GLN A 79 -2.82 -0.23 19.52
CA GLN A 79 -2.18 -0.23 20.83
C GLN A 79 -1.18 -1.39 20.91
N LYS A 80 -0.13 -1.23 21.74
CA LYS A 80 0.93 -2.23 21.89
C LYS A 80 0.38 -3.59 22.32
N GLU A 81 -0.62 -3.61 23.19
CA GLU A 81 -1.26 -4.81 23.71
C GLU A 81 -2.00 -5.57 22.59
N ASP A 82 -2.67 -4.83 21.70
CA ASP A 82 -3.39 -5.40 20.56
C ASP A 82 -2.42 -5.95 19.51
N LEU A 83 -1.24 -5.36 19.37
CA LEU A 83 -0.20 -5.80 18.45
C LEU A 83 0.25 -7.25 18.72
N LEU A 84 0.23 -7.68 19.99
CA LEU A 84 0.53 -9.06 20.36
C LEU A 84 -0.44 -10.08 19.76
N SER A 85 -1.69 -9.69 19.47
CA SER A 85 -2.69 -10.57 18.83
C SER A 85 -2.38 -10.88 17.36
N PHE A 86 -1.43 -10.13 16.77
CA PHE A 86 -0.93 -10.30 15.41
C PHE A 86 0.41 -11.03 15.37
N VAL A 87 0.91 -11.54 16.49
CA VAL A 87 2.14 -12.34 16.53
C VAL A 87 1.83 -13.79 16.15
N ALA A 88 2.59 -14.31 15.21
CA ALA A 88 2.67 -15.72 14.83
C ALA A 88 4.00 -16.33 15.28
N SER A 89 4.09 -17.66 15.21
CA SER A 89 5.33 -18.38 15.40
C SER A 89 5.47 -19.57 14.47
N THR A 90 6.72 -20.04 14.34
CA THR A 90 7.10 -21.26 13.64
C THR A 90 8.29 -21.91 14.34
N GLY A 91 8.39 -23.23 14.26
CA GLY A 91 9.49 -24.00 14.83
C GLY A 91 10.58 -24.28 13.79
N ILE A 92 11.79 -23.76 13.99
CA ILE A 92 12.95 -24.06 13.14
C ILE A 92 14.07 -24.61 14.01
N ASN A 93 14.60 -25.79 13.67
CA ASN A 93 15.68 -26.46 14.40
C ASN A 93 15.42 -26.58 15.92
N GLY A 94 14.18 -26.88 16.29
CA GLY A 94 13.77 -27.05 17.69
C GLY A 94 13.64 -25.75 18.48
N ARG A 95 13.54 -24.59 17.80
CA ARG A 95 13.30 -23.29 18.43
C ARG A 95 12.09 -22.60 17.84
N ASP A 96 11.27 -22.03 18.71
CA ASP A 96 10.19 -21.14 18.30
C ASP A 96 10.75 -19.78 17.89
N ILE A 97 10.33 -19.33 16.72
CA ILE A 97 10.68 -18.03 16.15
C ILE A 97 9.40 -17.23 15.99
N TYR A 98 9.38 -16.01 16.51
CA TYR A 98 8.19 -15.15 16.56
C TYR A 98 8.27 -14.01 15.52
N PHE A 99 7.16 -13.75 14.84
CA PHE A 99 7.07 -12.79 13.74
C PHE A 99 5.63 -12.29 13.58
N MET A 100 5.43 -11.20 12.85
CA MET A 100 4.08 -10.69 12.59
C MET A 100 3.32 -11.56 11.57
N ASN A 101 2.01 -11.72 11.78
CA ASN A 101 1.14 -12.55 10.98
C ASN A 101 0.83 -11.94 9.60
N GLY A 102 0.13 -12.70 8.74
CA GLY A 102 -0.17 -12.24 7.38
C GLY A 102 -1.03 -10.99 7.32
N ASP A 103 -1.98 -10.82 8.25
CA ASP A 103 -2.83 -9.62 8.35
C ASP A 103 -1.99 -8.35 8.50
N PHE A 104 -1.12 -8.35 9.52
CA PHE A 104 -0.28 -7.21 9.83
C PHE A 104 0.71 -6.94 8.72
N ILE A 105 1.35 -7.97 8.17
CA ILE A 105 2.30 -7.79 7.07
C ILE A 105 1.60 -7.20 5.83
N SER A 106 0.39 -7.67 5.50
CA SER A 106 -0.38 -7.15 4.37
C SER A 106 -0.78 -5.70 4.57
N ALA A 107 -1.31 -5.35 5.75
CA ALA A 107 -1.64 -3.97 6.08
C ALA A 107 -0.40 -3.07 6.08
N SER A 108 0.69 -3.52 6.71
CA SER A 108 1.92 -2.74 6.79
C SER A 108 2.45 -2.38 5.41
N LYS A 109 2.49 -3.34 4.47
CA LYS A 109 2.96 -3.11 3.10
C LYS A 109 2.08 -2.14 2.33
N LEU A 110 0.76 -2.28 2.44
CA LEU A 110 -0.22 -1.48 1.68
C LEU A 110 -0.43 -0.06 2.22
N CYS A 111 -0.18 0.14 3.52
CA CYS A 111 -0.36 1.42 4.22
C CYS A 111 0.96 2.18 4.45
N MET A 112 2.10 1.69 3.91
CA MET A 112 3.40 2.36 4.05
C MET A 112 3.42 3.76 3.45
N ILE A 113 4.35 4.59 3.96
CA ILE A 113 4.67 5.89 3.36
C ILE A 113 5.24 5.71 1.96
N ASP A 114 6.16 4.75 1.84
CA ASP A 114 6.72 4.35 0.57
C ASP A 114 5.70 3.52 -0.20
N HIS A 115 5.64 3.75 -1.51
CA HIS A 115 4.82 2.94 -2.40
C HIS A 115 5.27 1.47 -2.35
N PRO A 116 4.33 0.51 -2.27
CA PRO A 116 4.67 -0.91 -2.36
C PRO A 116 5.50 -1.21 -3.60
N ARG A 117 6.42 -2.17 -3.50
CA ARG A 117 7.21 -2.69 -4.63
C ARG A 117 6.55 -3.96 -5.19
N GLU A 118 6.98 -4.39 -6.37
CA GLU A 118 6.53 -5.65 -6.97
C GLU A 118 6.75 -6.85 -6.04
N LYS A 119 7.92 -6.92 -5.38
CA LYS A 119 8.17 -7.96 -4.35
C LYS A 119 7.17 -7.93 -3.18
N ASP A 120 6.59 -6.76 -2.89
CA ASP A 120 5.57 -6.62 -1.83
C ASP A 120 4.23 -7.16 -2.31
N TYR A 121 3.92 -7.08 -3.60
CA TYR A 121 2.76 -7.74 -4.21
C TYR A 121 2.88 -9.26 -4.08
N ASP A 122 4.04 -9.83 -4.47
CA ASP A 122 4.29 -11.27 -4.36
C ASP A 122 4.18 -11.76 -2.90
N ASP A 123 4.74 -10.98 -1.96
CA ASP A 123 4.65 -11.27 -0.53
C ASP A 123 3.17 -11.36 -0.08
N VAL A 124 2.33 -10.38 -0.45
CA VAL A 124 0.92 -10.33 -0.04
C VAL A 124 0.08 -11.38 -0.78
N LEU A 125 0.35 -11.62 -2.06
CA LEU A 125 -0.29 -12.66 -2.84
C LEU A 125 -0.03 -14.03 -2.22
N TYR A 126 1.22 -14.34 -1.86
CA TYR A 126 1.58 -15.56 -1.15
C TYR A 126 0.81 -15.69 0.18
N LEU A 127 0.80 -14.63 1.00
CA LEU A 127 0.09 -14.65 2.29
C LEU A 127 -1.42 -14.91 2.12
N ARG A 128 -2.05 -14.29 1.12
CA ARG A 128 -3.47 -14.49 0.81
C ARG A 128 -3.73 -15.90 0.31
N SER A 129 -2.99 -16.37 -0.70
CA SER A 129 -3.20 -17.68 -1.33
C SER A 129 -2.99 -18.85 -0.36
N ASN A 130 -2.23 -18.66 0.71
CA ASN A 130 -1.96 -19.67 1.73
C ASN A 130 -2.78 -19.47 3.03
N ASN A 131 -3.83 -18.63 2.99
CA ASN A 131 -4.74 -18.39 4.11
C ASN A 131 -4.06 -17.86 5.39
N HIS A 132 -2.99 -17.07 5.25
CA HIS A 132 -2.35 -16.38 6.39
C HIS A 132 -3.03 -15.06 6.75
N ILE A 133 -4.08 -14.71 6.01
CA ILE A 133 -4.88 -13.50 6.20
C ILE A 133 -6.28 -13.89 6.69
N ILE A 134 -6.64 -13.39 7.87
CA ILE A 134 -7.98 -13.41 8.45
C ILE A 134 -8.67 -12.08 8.06
N PRO A 135 -9.70 -12.11 7.18
CA PRO A 135 -10.28 -10.89 6.61
C PRO A 135 -10.79 -9.87 7.64
N SER A 136 -11.37 -10.32 8.75
CA SER A 136 -11.87 -9.42 9.80
C SER A 136 -10.75 -8.69 10.54
N ARG A 137 -9.58 -9.31 10.70
CA ARG A 137 -8.40 -8.71 11.33
C ARG A 137 -7.73 -7.71 10.39
N LEU A 138 -7.59 -8.06 9.12
CA LEU A 138 -7.08 -7.14 8.10
C LEU A 138 -8.00 -5.91 7.95
N LYS A 139 -9.32 -6.13 7.92
CA LYS A 139 -10.31 -5.03 7.89
C LYS A 139 -10.12 -4.06 9.06
N TYR A 140 -9.96 -4.59 10.28
CA TYR A 140 -9.68 -3.79 11.47
C TYR A 140 -8.39 -2.95 11.31
N LEU A 141 -7.31 -3.54 10.80
CA LEU A 141 -6.06 -2.80 10.57
C LEU A 141 -6.22 -1.69 9.52
N PHE A 142 -6.98 -1.92 8.45
CA PHE A 142 -7.27 -0.88 7.48
C PHE A 142 -8.11 0.27 8.05
N GLU A 143 -9.09 -0.03 8.92
CA GLU A 143 -9.90 0.99 9.59
C GLU A 143 -9.05 1.93 10.46
N THR A 144 -8.00 1.40 11.08
CA THR A 144 -7.10 2.18 11.92
C THR A 144 -5.97 2.88 11.15
N ALA A 145 -5.78 2.58 9.87
CA ALA A 145 -4.75 3.22 9.04
C ALA A 145 -5.09 4.71 8.81
N PRO A 146 -4.20 5.66 9.16
CA PRO A 146 -4.49 7.10 9.04
C PRO A 146 -4.53 7.60 7.59
N ARG A 147 -3.92 6.87 6.65
CA ARG A 147 -3.79 7.27 5.24
C ARG A 147 -4.87 6.69 4.33
N LEU A 148 -5.79 5.90 4.86
CA LEU A 148 -6.90 5.29 4.12
C LEU A 148 -8.23 5.92 4.53
N THR A 149 -9.15 5.94 3.58
CA THR A 149 -10.58 6.12 3.85
C THR A 149 -11.06 5.15 4.92
N LYS A 150 -12.07 5.59 5.66
CA LYS A 150 -12.73 4.78 6.69
C LYS A 150 -13.85 3.90 6.11
N LYS A 151 -14.11 3.93 4.80
CA LYS A 151 -15.01 2.99 4.12
C LYS A 151 -14.34 1.61 3.98
N SER A 152 -14.28 0.87 5.07
CA SER A 152 -13.52 -0.38 5.16
C SER A 152 -14.00 -1.49 4.22
N ASP A 153 -15.27 -1.51 3.83
CA ASP A 153 -15.77 -2.42 2.80
C ASP A 153 -15.22 -2.09 1.40
N LEU A 154 -15.05 -0.80 1.07
CA LEU A 154 -14.38 -0.38 -0.17
C LEU A 154 -12.90 -0.75 -0.15
N VAL A 155 -12.21 -0.53 0.99
CA VAL A 155 -10.80 -0.89 1.15
C VAL A 155 -10.61 -2.40 0.98
N MET A 156 -11.42 -3.21 1.67
CA MET A 156 -11.36 -4.67 1.57
C MET A 156 -11.78 -5.18 0.19
N GLY A 157 -12.79 -4.57 -0.44
CA GLY A 157 -13.20 -4.88 -1.81
C GLY A 157 -12.06 -4.64 -2.80
N THR A 158 -11.37 -3.51 -2.67
CA THR A 158 -10.22 -3.16 -3.52
C THR A 158 -9.03 -4.07 -3.27
N PHE A 159 -8.71 -4.37 -2.00
CA PHE A 159 -7.70 -5.38 -1.66
C PHE A 159 -8.04 -6.72 -2.32
N ASN A 160 -9.30 -7.14 -2.23
CA ASN A 160 -9.74 -8.41 -2.79
C ASN A 160 -9.61 -8.45 -4.31
N TYR A 161 -10.00 -7.37 -4.97
CA TYR A 161 -9.87 -7.18 -6.42
C TYR A 161 -8.40 -7.24 -6.88
N LEU A 162 -7.46 -6.67 -6.14
CA LEU A 162 -6.06 -6.55 -6.59
C LEU A 162 -5.28 -7.86 -6.57
N MET A 163 -5.65 -8.83 -5.72
CA MET A 163 -4.89 -10.10 -5.61
C MET A 163 -5.42 -11.22 -6.53
N ASP A 164 -5.96 -10.84 -7.68
CA ASP A 164 -6.03 -11.77 -8.80
C ASP A 164 -4.72 -11.62 -9.57
N ASN A 165 -4.05 -12.74 -9.89
CA ASN A 165 -2.70 -12.81 -10.48
C ASN A 165 -2.62 -12.17 -11.89
N ASP A 166 -2.75 -10.85 -11.94
CA ASP A 166 -2.80 -10.00 -13.13
C ASP A 166 -1.69 -8.94 -13.04
N PRO A 167 -0.71 -8.94 -13.97
CA PRO A 167 0.39 -7.97 -13.97
C PRO A 167 -0.05 -6.51 -13.97
N VAL A 168 -1.22 -6.18 -14.52
CA VAL A 168 -1.74 -4.80 -14.51
C VAL A 168 -2.10 -4.38 -13.09
N LYS A 169 -2.66 -5.30 -12.30
CA LYS A 169 -3.06 -5.05 -10.90
C LYS A 169 -1.86 -4.83 -9.99
N ILE A 170 -0.66 -5.30 -10.35
CA ILE A 170 0.57 -4.99 -9.62
C ILE A 170 0.80 -3.48 -9.59
N LYS A 171 0.68 -2.79 -10.74
CA LYS A 171 0.87 -1.33 -10.79
C LYS A 171 -0.12 -0.59 -9.89
N LEU A 172 -1.39 -1.01 -9.91
CA LEU A 172 -2.44 -0.44 -9.06
C LEU A 172 -2.21 -0.75 -7.57
N PHE A 173 -1.68 -1.92 -7.25
CA PHE A 173 -1.28 -2.28 -5.90
C PHE A 173 -0.19 -1.36 -5.35
N GLN A 174 0.79 -0.95 -6.18
CA GLN A 174 1.81 0.02 -5.78
C GLN A 174 1.23 1.41 -5.49
N GLY A 175 0.01 1.69 -5.96
CA GLY A 175 -0.74 2.91 -5.66
C GLY A 175 -1.91 2.73 -4.69
N PHE A 176 -1.95 1.64 -3.91
CA PHE A 176 -3.14 1.21 -3.18
C PHE A 176 -3.83 2.31 -2.35
N SER A 177 -3.07 3.03 -1.53
CA SER A 177 -3.66 4.07 -0.67
C SER A 177 -4.29 5.21 -1.51
N SER A 178 -3.61 5.65 -2.57
CA SER A 178 -4.12 6.67 -3.49
C SER A 178 -5.34 6.16 -4.27
N LEU A 179 -5.29 4.90 -4.73
CA LEU A 179 -6.39 4.23 -5.42
C LEU A 179 -7.65 4.19 -4.57
N VAL A 180 -7.57 3.62 -3.36
CA VAL A 180 -8.74 3.44 -2.51
C VAL A 180 -9.35 4.78 -2.09
N ASN A 181 -8.52 5.78 -1.81
CA ASN A 181 -9.03 7.12 -1.49
C ASN A 181 -9.66 7.80 -2.70
N LEU A 182 -9.09 7.67 -3.89
CA LEU A 182 -9.70 8.19 -5.12
C LEU A 182 -11.05 7.53 -5.39
N LEU A 183 -11.15 6.21 -5.24
CA LEU A 183 -12.40 5.47 -5.40
C LEU A 183 -13.48 5.93 -4.39
N ASP A 184 -13.07 6.40 -3.23
CA ASP A 184 -13.97 6.81 -2.15
C ASP A 184 -14.77 8.08 -2.47
N ASP A 185 -14.24 8.92 -3.37
CA ASP A 185 -14.84 10.17 -3.81
C ASP A 185 -15.97 9.96 -4.85
N PHE A 186 -16.28 8.71 -5.24
CA PHE A 186 -17.31 8.40 -6.23
C PHE A 186 -18.41 7.50 -5.65
N GLU A 187 -19.64 7.70 -6.14
CA GLU A 187 -20.80 6.87 -5.79
C GLU A 187 -20.71 5.47 -6.41
N ASN A 188 -20.15 5.38 -7.62
CA ASN A 188 -19.93 4.12 -8.32
C ASN A 188 -18.43 3.81 -8.50
N PRO A 189 -17.77 3.29 -7.46
CA PRO A 189 -16.32 3.03 -7.49
C PRO A 189 -15.93 1.92 -8.49
N GLU A 190 -16.85 1.05 -8.91
CA GLU A 190 -16.52 -0.02 -9.86
C GLU A 190 -16.17 0.52 -11.24
N VAL A 191 -16.95 1.49 -11.74
CA VAL A 191 -16.69 2.15 -13.04
C VAL A 191 -15.36 2.90 -13.01
N VAL A 192 -15.08 3.60 -11.91
CA VAL A 192 -13.81 4.31 -11.72
C VAL A 192 -12.64 3.33 -11.67
N ARG A 193 -12.81 2.20 -11.00
CA ARG A 193 -11.78 1.15 -10.94
C ARG A 193 -11.47 0.59 -12.32
N GLU A 194 -12.47 0.40 -13.17
CA GLU A 194 -12.28 -0.02 -14.57
C GLU A 194 -11.49 1.01 -15.37
N LEU A 195 -11.82 2.31 -15.27
CA LEU A 195 -11.07 3.38 -15.93
C LEU A 195 -9.59 3.41 -15.50
N LEU A 196 -9.33 3.28 -14.20
CA LEU A 196 -7.96 3.26 -13.66
C LEU A 196 -7.20 1.99 -14.07
N TYR A 197 -7.88 0.87 -14.21
CA TYR A 197 -7.31 -0.36 -14.76
C TYR A 197 -6.93 -0.20 -16.24
N GLU A 198 -7.80 0.39 -17.05
CA GLU A 198 -7.52 0.67 -18.46
C GLU A 198 -6.31 1.60 -18.62
N TYR A 199 -6.23 2.65 -17.80
CA TYR A 199 -5.05 3.52 -17.75
C TYR A 199 -3.78 2.73 -17.42
N ALA A 200 -3.78 1.94 -16.34
CA ALA A 200 -2.62 1.14 -15.93
C ALA A 200 -2.19 0.09 -16.98
N LEU A 201 -3.14 -0.41 -17.77
CA LEU A 201 -2.92 -1.33 -18.89
C LEU A 201 -2.26 -0.63 -20.08
N ARG A 202 -2.71 0.58 -20.43
CA ARG A 202 -2.19 1.37 -21.57
C ARG A 202 -0.84 2.01 -21.28
N ASP A 203 -0.53 2.23 -20.01
CA ASP A 203 0.68 2.88 -19.54
C ASP A 203 1.93 1.98 -19.74
N ARG A 204 2.46 1.95 -20.97
CA ARG A 204 3.53 1.03 -21.41
C ARG A 204 4.89 1.34 -20.78
N ASP A 205 5.14 2.60 -20.43
CA ASP A 205 6.47 3.08 -20.02
C ASP A 205 6.56 3.49 -18.54
N LYS A 206 5.44 3.57 -17.79
CA LYS A 206 5.48 3.96 -16.38
C LYS A 206 5.50 2.76 -15.45
N THR A 207 6.42 2.84 -14.49
CA THR A 207 6.53 1.95 -13.32
C THR A 207 5.32 2.14 -12.41
N GLY A 208 5.02 1.20 -11.50
CA GLY A 208 3.92 1.43 -10.56
C GLY A 208 4.16 2.60 -9.59
N HIS A 209 5.39 3.10 -9.47
CA HIS A 209 5.66 4.40 -8.84
C HIS A 209 4.99 5.55 -9.63
N GLY A 210 5.13 5.55 -10.96
CA GLY A 210 4.49 6.54 -11.82
C GLY A 210 2.96 6.47 -11.75
N VAL A 211 2.39 5.26 -11.74
CA VAL A 211 0.94 5.07 -11.53
C VAL A 211 0.50 5.60 -10.17
N ASN A 212 1.23 5.31 -9.09
CA ASN A 212 0.90 5.88 -7.77
C ASN A 212 0.94 7.41 -7.76
N SER A 213 1.92 8.04 -8.40
CA SER A 213 2.01 9.51 -8.49
C SER A 213 0.78 10.08 -9.20
N VAL A 214 0.43 9.52 -10.37
CA VAL A 214 -0.76 9.96 -11.13
C VAL A 214 -2.02 9.80 -10.31
N LEU A 215 -2.21 8.67 -9.62
CA LEU A 215 -3.38 8.46 -8.75
C LEU A 215 -3.44 9.49 -7.61
N TYR A 216 -2.30 9.80 -7.00
CA TYR A 216 -2.20 10.77 -5.91
C TYR A 216 -2.58 12.19 -6.36
N ASP A 217 -2.02 12.64 -7.48
CA ASP A 217 -2.27 13.99 -8.02
C ASP A 217 -3.69 14.13 -8.59
N THR A 218 -4.19 13.10 -9.27
CA THR A 218 -5.57 13.05 -9.74
C THR A 218 -6.55 13.15 -8.57
N HIS A 219 -6.33 12.37 -7.51
CA HIS A 219 -7.15 12.43 -6.30
C HIS A 219 -7.09 13.81 -5.62
N ALA A 220 -5.94 14.49 -5.64
CA ALA A 220 -5.86 15.86 -5.13
C ALA A 220 -6.80 16.81 -5.89
N VAL A 221 -6.91 16.70 -7.22
CA VAL A 221 -7.87 17.50 -8.01
C VAL A 221 -9.31 17.10 -7.73
N ILE A 222 -9.61 15.79 -7.72
CA ILE A 222 -10.99 15.29 -7.49
C ILE A 222 -11.56 15.81 -6.16
N LYS A 223 -10.73 15.88 -5.11
CA LYS A 223 -11.12 16.49 -3.83
C LYS A 223 -11.49 17.96 -3.92
N GLU A 224 -10.79 18.72 -4.75
CA GLU A 224 -11.09 20.14 -4.97
C GLU A 224 -12.36 20.35 -5.80
N VAL A 225 -12.91 19.30 -6.43
CA VAL A 225 -14.14 19.36 -7.21
C VAL A 225 -15.26 18.47 -6.65
N ASN A 226 -15.19 18.11 -5.37
CA ASN A 226 -16.11 17.15 -4.75
C ASN A 226 -17.59 17.58 -4.78
N GLU A 227 -17.87 18.88 -4.96
CA GLU A 227 -19.23 19.40 -5.12
C GLU A 227 -19.86 19.15 -6.50
N MET A 228 -19.08 18.67 -7.48
CA MET A 228 -19.55 18.34 -8.82
C MET A 228 -20.41 17.07 -8.83
N SER A 229 -21.27 16.92 -9.84
CA SER A 229 -22.01 15.67 -10.04
C SER A 229 -21.07 14.49 -10.36
N GLU A 230 -21.55 13.26 -10.18
CA GLU A 230 -20.78 12.05 -10.52
C GLU A 230 -20.32 12.04 -11.99
N GLU A 231 -21.21 12.41 -12.91
CA GLU A 231 -20.90 12.51 -14.35
C GLU A 231 -19.79 13.54 -14.60
N GLN A 232 -19.88 14.68 -13.92
CA GLN A 232 -18.88 15.74 -14.00
C GLN A 232 -17.51 15.30 -13.45
N LYS A 233 -17.47 14.65 -12.29
CA LYS A 233 -16.23 14.09 -11.73
C LYS A 233 -15.62 13.02 -12.63
N ALA A 234 -16.45 12.19 -13.27
CA ALA A 234 -15.98 11.18 -14.22
C ALA A 234 -15.32 11.83 -15.46
N ILE A 235 -15.88 12.92 -15.99
CA ILE A 235 -15.27 13.69 -17.09
C ILE A 235 -13.93 14.29 -16.67
N VAL A 236 -13.86 14.85 -15.46
CA VAL A 236 -12.60 15.40 -14.90
C VAL A 236 -11.55 14.30 -14.77
N LEU A 237 -11.92 13.15 -14.21
CA LEU A 237 -11.04 12.00 -14.08
C LEU A 237 -10.49 11.55 -15.44
N ASP A 238 -11.36 11.34 -16.42
CA ASP A 238 -10.98 10.88 -17.77
C ASP A 238 -10.03 11.88 -18.45
N SER A 239 -10.31 13.18 -18.31
CA SER A 239 -9.45 14.26 -18.79
C SER A 239 -8.05 14.24 -18.15
N LEU A 240 -7.99 14.02 -16.83
CA LEU A 240 -6.74 13.93 -16.08
C LEU A 240 -5.93 12.68 -16.44
N LEU A 241 -6.59 11.53 -16.65
CA LEU A 241 -5.93 10.31 -17.11
C LEU A 241 -5.40 10.46 -18.55
N SER A 242 -6.17 11.10 -19.43
CA SER A 242 -5.73 11.43 -20.79
C SER A 242 -4.52 12.38 -20.81
N LEU A 243 -4.51 13.37 -19.91
CA LEU A 243 -3.35 14.24 -19.71
C LEU A 243 -2.15 13.43 -19.20
N ALA A 244 -2.36 12.52 -18.25
CA ALA A 244 -1.31 11.65 -17.74
C ALA A 244 -0.71 10.79 -18.86
N GLU A 245 -1.52 10.22 -19.77
CA GLU A 245 -1.01 9.41 -20.90
C GLU A 245 0.00 10.16 -21.78
N ASN A 246 -0.13 11.49 -21.91
CA ASN A 246 0.74 12.32 -22.73
C ASN A 246 1.95 12.91 -21.99
N ASN A 247 2.10 12.63 -20.69
CA ASN A 247 3.13 13.23 -19.85
C ASN A 247 3.90 12.17 -19.05
N THR A 248 5.17 12.47 -18.75
CA THR A 248 5.87 11.71 -17.69
C THR A 248 5.17 11.98 -16.36
N TYR A 249 5.28 11.06 -15.39
CA TYR A 249 4.66 11.28 -14.08
C TYR A 249 5.26 12.50 -13.34
N VAL A 250 6.49 12.90 -13.67
CA VAL A 250 7.14 14.10 -13.12
C VAL A 250 6.54 15.36 -13.71
N ASP A 251 6.36 15.41 -15.04
CA ASP A 251 5.71 16.54 -15.69
C ASP A 251 4.25 16.63 -15.28
N TYR A 252 3.57 15.49 -15.12
CA TYR A 252 2.21 15.41 -14.63
C TYR A 252 2.07 15.99 -13.21
N ASP A 253 2.94 15.62 -12.26
CA ASP A 253 2.96 16.22 -10.91
C ASP A 253 3.15 17.75 -10.98
N GLN A 254 4.06 18.22 -11.82
CA GLN A 254 4.32 19.65 -11.98
C GLN A 254 3.12 20.41 -12.58
N ILE A 255 2.39 19.80 -13.52
CA ILE A 255 1.21 20.39 -14.13
C ILE A 255 0.02 20.33 -13.17
N VAL A 256 -0.19 19.18 -12.52
CA VAL A 256 -1.39 18.92 -11.73
C VAL A 256 -1.24 19.39 -10.30
N HIS A 257 -0.25 18.87 -9.57
CA HIS A 257 -0.10 19.15 -8.14
C HIS A 257 0.36 20.58 -7.88
N GLN A 258 1.34 21.05 -8.64
CA GLN A 258 1.97 22.35 -8.40
C GLN A 258 1.21 23.52 -9.04
N ASP A 259 0.48 23.30 -10.15
CA ASP A 259 -0.20 24.36 -10.88
C ASP A 259 -1.74 24.24 -10.87
N LEU A 260 -2.29 23.10 -11.30
CA LEU A 260 -3.74 22.92 -11.41
C LEU A 260 -4.45 22.93 -10.05
N VAL A 261 -3.99 22.12 -9.09
CA VAL A 261 -4.63 21.99 -7.75
C VAL A 261 -4.79 23.35 -7.06
N PRO A 262 -3.76 24.23 -6.96
CA PRO A 262 -3.93 25.57 -6.41
C PRO A 262 -4.98 26.40 -7.15
N LYS A 263 -4.98 26.38 -8.49
CA LYS A 263 -5.93 27.16 -9.30
C LYS A 263 -7.37 26.71 -9.06
N VAL A 264 -7.61 25.40 -9.04
CA VAL A 264 -8.93 24.82 -8.77
C VAL A 264 -9.38 25.14 -7.36
N ARG A 265 -8.52 24.95 -6.35
CA ARG A 265 -8.82 25.22 -4.93
C ARG A 265 -9.29 26.65 -4.67
N TYR A 266 -8.64 27.64 -5.31
CA TYR A 266 -8.92 29.07 -5.06
C TYR A 266 -9.96 29.68 -6.00
N SER A 267 -10.52 28.91 -6.92
CA SER A 267 -11.61 29.35 -7.79
C SER A 267 -12.93 29.49 -7.03
N ARG A 268 -13.86 30.29 -7.56
CA ARG A 268 -15.06 30.73 -6.84
C ARG A 268 -16.34 29.98 -7.23
N SER A 269 -16.33 29.22 -8.32
CA SER A 269 -17.50 28.46 -8.77
C SER A 269 -17.13 27.15 -9.45
N ILE A 270 -18.09 26.22 -9.48
CA ILE A 270 -17.97 24.93 -10.18
C ILE A 270 -17.64 25.13 -11.66
N ASP A 271 -18.30 26.08 -12.33
CA ASP A 271 -18.05 26.39 -13.75
C ASP A 271 -16.63 26.91 -13.98
N GLU A 272 -16.08 27.67 -13.03
CA GLU A 272 -14.70 28.15 -13.10
C GLU A 272 -13.70 27.00 -12.93
N LYS A 273 -13.95 26.09 -11.97
CA LYS A 273 -13.15 24.86 -11.79
C LYS A 273 -13.13 24.03 -13.06
N PHE A 274 -14.30 23.79 -13.65
CA PHE A 274 -14.43 23.06 -14.91
C PHE A 274 -13.63 23.70 -16.03
N LYS A 275 -13.78 25.02 -16.22
CA LYS A 275 -13.05 25.75 -17.27
C LYS A 275 -11.53 25.70 -17.07
N ILE A 276 -11.06 25.79 -15.82
CA ILE A 276 -9.62 25.69 -15.53
C ILE A 276 -9.09 24.32 -15.97
N ILE A 277 -9.80 23.24 -15.62
CA ILE A 277 -9.41 21.87 -15.97
C ILE A 277 -9.48 21.66 -17.48
N ASP A 278 -10.60 22.05 -18.11
CA ASP A 278 -10.84 21.88 -19.54
C ASP A 278 -9.83 22.66 -20.39
N ASN A 279 -9.56 23.92 -20.05
CA ASN A 279 -8.54 24.73 -20.74
C ASN A 279 -7.14 24.12 -20.63
N LEU A 280 -6.81 23.47 -19.51
CA LEU A 280 -5.51 22.84 -19.32
C LEU A 280 -5.38 21.59 -20.20
N VAL A 281 -6.42 20.77 -20.26
CA VAL A 281 -6.44 19.53 -21.07
C VAL A 281 -6.40 19.89 -22.57
N LEU A 282 -7.22 20.85 -23.00
CA LEU A 282 -7.22 21.34 -24.39
C LEU A 282 -5.86 21.95 -24.80
N ALA A 283 -5.26 22.78 -23.94
CA ALA A 283 -3.97 23.39 -24.24
C ALA A 283 -2.82 22.38 -24.39
N GLN A 284 -2.91 21.22 -23.74
CA GLN A 284 -1.90 20.17 -23.83
C GLN A 284 -2.14 19.23 -25.01
N LEU A 285 -3.40 18.94 -25.35
CA LEU A 285 -3.74 18.18 -26.56
C LEU A 285 -3.37 18.93 -27.85
N ASP A 286 -3.44 20.27 -27.84
CA ASP A 286 -3.02 21.10 -28.98
C ASP A 286 -1.49 21.22 -29.12
N ALA A 287 -0.73 20.88 -28.07
CA ALA A 287 0.72 21.00 -28.02
C ALA A 287 1.47 19.68 -28.31
N ALA A 288 0.78 18.54 -28.29
CA ALA A 288 1.30 17.19 -28.52
C ALA A 288 1.19 16.77 -30.00
#